data_AF-E0TEF4-F1
#
_entry.id   AF-E0TEF4-F1
#
_cell.length_a   1.000
_cell.length_b   1.000
_cell.length_c   1.000
_cell.angle_alpha   90.00
_cell.angle_beta   90.00
_cell.angle_gamma   90.00
#
_symmetry.space_group_name_H-M   'P 1'
#
loop_
_entity.id
_entity.type
_entity.pdbx_description
1 polymer ?
#
loop_
_entity_poly.entity_id
_entity_poly.type
_entity_poly.pdbx_seq_one_letter_code
_entity_poly.pdbx_strand_id
1 'polypeptide(L)' 'MIRRKKQAIKGQHLPAPALTPTGLRLLLLYGALPIIAGLAVLDGLLYLIFRFGFDRCYGVWCFF' A
#
# COMPACT_ATOMS: atom_id res chain seq x y z
N MET A 1 10.94 16.59 10.80
CA MET A 1 10.35 17.47 9.76
C MET A 1 11.37 17.71 8.65
N ILE A 2 11.15 17.14 7.46
CA ILE A 2 12.08 17.27 6.33
C ILE A 2 11.99 18.70 5.76
N ARG A 3 12.94 19.58 6.08
CA ARG A 3 13.08 20.90 5.44
C ARG A 3 13.55 20.71 4.00
N ARG A 4 12.64 20.69 3.03
CA ARG A 4 13.03 20.82 1.61
C ARG A 4 13.52 22.24 1.36
N LYS A 5 14.83 22.42 1.14
CA LYS A 5 15.39 23.68 0.66
C LYS A 5 14.68 24.04 -0.66
N LYS A 6 14.04 25.20 -0.72
CA LYS A 6 13.49 25.73 -1.98
C LYS A 6 14.68 26.03 -2.88
N GLN A 7 14.93 25.15 -3.85
CA GLN A 7 16.03 25.26 -4.79
C GLN A 7 15.55 26.13 -5.95
N ALA A 8 16.18 27.30 -6.14
CA ALA A 8 15.89 28.15 -7.29
C ALA A 8 16.43 27.46 -8.55
N ILE A 9 15.56 27.21 -9.53
CA ILE A 9 15.95 26.66 -10.83
C ILE A 9 15.94 27.83 -11.81
N LYS A 10 17.10 28.18 -12.38
CA LYS A 10 17.26 29.32 -13.30
C LYS A 10 16.68 30.65 -12.78
N GLY A 11 16.85 30.93 -11.48
CA GLY A 11 16.35 32.17 -10.85
C GLY A 11 14.85 32.19 -10.55
N GLN A 12 14.09 31.16 -10.93
CA GLN A 12 12.66 31.06 -10.64
C GLN A 12 12.39 30.10 -9.47
N HIS A 13 11.44 30.46 -8.62
CA HIS A 13 10.95 29.62 -7.55
C HIS A 13 9.76 28.80 -8.05
N LEU A 14 9.90 27.48 -8.11
CA LEU A 14 8.77 26.62 -8.44
C LEU A 14 7.82 26.52 -7.24
N PRO A 15 6.50 26.49 -7.48
CA PRO A 15 5.52 26.19 -6.45
C PRO A 15 5.76 24.77 -5.91
N ALA A 16 5.31 24.52 -4.68
CA ALA A 16 5.43 23.18 -4.09
C ALA A 16 4.65 22.16 -4.93
N PRO A 17 5.15 20.91 -5.08
CA PRO A 17 4.41 19.87 -5.78
C PRO A 17 3.09 19.62 -5.05
N ALA A 18 1.97 19.88 -5.72
CA ALA A 18 0.64 19.60 -5.20
C ALA A 18 0.29 18.12 -5.40
N LEU A 19 -0.40 17.53 -4.43
CA LEU A 19 -0.95 16.19 -4.60
C LEU A 19 -2.11 16.27 -5.59
N THR A 20 -1.95 15.69 -6.77
CA THR A 20 -3.02 15.62 -7.77
C THR A 20 -3.85 14.36 -7.58
N PRO A 21 -5.12 14.32 -8.05
CA PRO A 21 -5.93 13.10 -8.01
C PRO A 21 -5.24 11.92 -8.70
N THR A 22 -4.54 12.21 -9.81
CA THR A 22 -3.74 11.22 -10.53
C THR A 22 -2.56 10.73 -9.70
N GLY A 23 -1.87 11.61 -8.98
CA GLY A 23 -0.81 11.25 -8.04
C GLY A 23 -1.32 10.38 -6.89
N LEU A 24 -2.50 10.67 -6.35
CA LEU A 24 -3.14 9.83 -5.33
C LEU A 24 -3.48 8.43 -5.89
N ARG A 25 -4.01 8.36 -7.11
CA ARG A 25 -4.31 7.08 -7.79
C ARG A 25 -3.05 6.25 -8.00
N LEU A 26 -1.96 6.88 -8.44
CA LEU A 26 -0.65 6.22 -8.58
C LEU A 26 -0.15 5.69 -7.23
N LEU A 27 -0.27 6.48 -6.16
CA LEU A 27 0.16 6.07 -4.82
C LEU A 27 -0.66 4.88 -4.29
N LEU A 28 -1.98 4.87 -4.53
CA LEU A 28 -2.83 3.72 -4.20
C LEU A 28 -2.44 2.48 -5.02
N LEU A 29 -2.31 2.63 -6.34
CA LEU A 29 -2.09 1.50 -7.23
C LEU A 29 -0.71 0.86 -7.05
N TYR A 30 0.32 1.66 -6.78
CA TYR A 30 1.70 1.16 -6.69
C TYR A 30 2.25 1.11 -5.26
N GLY A 31 1.61 1.80 -4.32
CA GLY A 31 1.97 1.75 -2.90
C GLY A 31 1.04 0.84 -2.10
N ALA A 32 -0.26 1.16 -2.07
CA ALA A 32 -1.21 0.41 -1.26
C ALA A 32 -1.51 -1.00 -1.82
N LEU A 33 -1.67 -1.12 -3.15
CA LEU A 33 -2.01 -2.39 -3.79
C LEU A 33 -1.01 -3.53 -3.50
N PRO A 34 0.32 -3.37 -3.64
CA PRO A 34 1.25 -4.47 -3.35
C PRO A 34 1.26 -4.85 -1.87
N ILE A 35 1.06 -3.88 -0.97
CA ILE A 35 0.94 -4.15 0.47
C ILE A 35 -0.29 -5.02 0.72
N ILE A 36 -1.45 -4.62 0.21
CA ILE A 36 -2.71 -5.38 0.35
C ILE A 36 -2.58 -6.77 -0.30
N ALA A 37 -1.98 -6.86 -1.47
CA ALA A 37 -1.77 -8.14 -2.15
C ALA A 37 -0.88 -9.08 -1.32
N GLY A 38 0.21 -8.57 -0.73
CA GLY A 38 1.08 -9.34 0.16
C GLY A 38 0.35 -9.83 1.41
N LEU A 39 -0.44 -8.96 2.04
CA LEU A 39 -1.29 -9.33 3.18
C LEU A 39 -2.33 -10.40 2.82
N ALA A 40 -2.96 -10.29 1.65
CA ALA A 40 -3.94 -11.27 1.19
C ALA A 40 -3.31 -12.65 0.91
N VAL A 41 -2.10 -12.67 0.33
CA VAL A 41 -1.35 -13.92 0.14
C VAL A 41 -0.98 -14.54 1.48
N LEU A 42 -0.54 -13.73 2.45
CA LEU A 42 -0.21 -14.22 3.79
C LEU A 42 -1.44 -14.79 4.50
N ASP A 43 -2.59 -14.11 4.41
CA ASP A 43 -3.86 -14.58 4.99
C ASP A 43 -4.31 -15.91 4.35
N GLY A 44 -4.18 -16.04 3.03
CA GLY A 44 -4.45 -17.30 2.32
C GLY A 44 -3.51 -18.44 2.73
N LEU A 45 -2.22 -18.16 2.92
CA LEU A 45 -1.26 -19.14 3.45
C LEU A 45 -1.66 -19.61 4.85
N LEU A 46 -2.02 -18.68 5.75
CA LEU A 46 -2.50 -19.03 7.08
C LEU A 46 -3.78 -19.86 6.99
N TYR A 47 -4.74 -19.47 6.16
CA TYR A 47 -5.96 -20.24 5.95
C TYR A 47 -5.66 -21.69 5.56
N LEU A 48 -4.76 -21.93 4.60
CA LEU A 48 -4.37 -23.29 4.19
C LEU A 48 -3.74 -24.06 5.36
N ILE A 49 -2.84 -23.44 6.12
CA ILE A 49 -2.20 -24.09 7.28
C ILE A 49 -3.25 -24.48 8.33
N PHE A 50 -4.17 -23.58 8.66
CA PHE A 50 -5.21 -23.86 9.65
C PHE A 50 -6.25 -24.88 9.16
N ARG A 51 -6.62 -24.81 7.88
CA ARG A 51 -7.59 -25.72 7.28
C ARG A 51 -7.06 -27.16 7.21
N PHE A 52 -5.82 -27.34 6.75
CA PHE A 52 -5.24 -28.66 6.54
C PHE A 52 -4.48 -29.20 7.76
N GLY A 53 -4.00 -28.32 8.65
CA GLY A 53 -3.27 -28.72 9.85
C GLY A 53 -4.14 -28.87 11.09
N PHE A 54 -5.15 -28.01 11.26
CA PHE A 54 -5.95 -27.94 12.49
C PHE A 54 -7.44 -28.22 12.28
N ASP A 55 -7.89 -28.46 11.04
CA ASP A 55 -9.31 -28.62 10.67
C ASP A 55 -10.18 -27.45 11.16
N ARG A 56 -9.59 -26.26 11.29
CA ARG A 56 -10.26 -25.04 11.73
C ARG A 56 -10.20 -24.00 10.63
N CYS A 57 -11.30 -23.26 10.46
CA CYS A 57 -11.26 -22.07 9.61
C CYS A 57 -10.61 -20.91 10.37
N TYR A 58 -9.81 -20.12 9.66
CA TYR A 58 -9.05 -18.99 10.19
C TYR A 58 -9.14 -17.81 9.23
N GLY A 59 -9.22 -16.59 9.78
CA GLY A 59 -9.15 -15.35 9.01
C GLY A 59 -10.42 -15.02 8.23
N VAL A 60 -10.26 -14.23 7.16
CA VAL A 60 -11.36 -13.68 6.35
C VAL A 60 -12.11 -14.79 5.58
N TRP A 61 -11.41 -15.88 5.30
CA TRP A 61 -11.91 -17.07 4.63
C TRP A 61 -12.77 -17.98 5.53
N CYS A 62 -12.96 -17.62 6.81
CA CYS A 62 -13.87 -18.32 7.71
C CYS A 62 -15.33 -17.85 7.58
N PHE A 63 -15.55 -16.71 6.91
CA PHE A 63 -16.88 -16.14 6.70
C PHE A 63 -17.65 -16.76 5.51
N PHE A 64 -16.95 -17.49 4.64
CA PHE A 64 -17.51 -18.23 3.50
C PHE A 64 -17.33 -19.73 3.71
#